data_AF-K4QC20-F1
#
_entry.id   AF-K4QC20-F1
#
_cell.length_a   1.000
_cell.length_b   1.000
_cell.length_c   1.000
_cell.angle_alpha   90.00
_cell.angle_beta   90.00
_cell.angle_gamma   90.00
#
_symmetry.space_group_name_H-M   'P 1'
#
loop_
_entity.id
_entity.type
_entity.pdbx_description
1 polymer ?
#
loop_
_entity_poly.entity_id
_entity_poly.type
_entity_poly.pdbx_seq_one_letter_code
_entity_poly.pdbx_strand_id
1 'polypeptide(L)'
;ALEQGEVVRNKARLVAQGYSQQEGIDYNKTFAPVARLESIRLLISSASQFNITLYPMDVKSAFLNGIIDEEVYVKQPPGFENHNFPEHVFKLKKSLYGLKHAPRAWYERLSNFLLEKNFTRGKVDTTLFHKTIKKDMLICQIYVDDIIFGTTNAMLGKEFSTSMQAEFEMSMMGELKYFLGIQINQTSEGTYVHQTKYVKELLKKFNLTESKMAKTPMHLRGGPP
;
A
#
# COMPACT_ATOMS: atom_id res chain seq x y z
N ALA A 1 -8.79 -4.90 8.95
CA ALA A 1 -9.93 -5.39 9.75
C ALA A 1 -10.95 -6.00 8.80
N LEU A 2 -11.43 -7.21 9.09
CA LEU A 2 -12.57 -7.78 8.37
C LEU A 2 -13.84 -6.95 8.62
N GLU A 3 -14.90 -7.26 7.88
CA GLU A 3 -16.20 -6.59 7.88
C GLU A 3 -16.83 -6.40 9.29
N GLN A 4 -16.41 -7.16 10.30
CA GLN A 4 -17.04 -7.23 11.63
C GLN A 4 -16.20 -6.69 12.81
N GLY A 5 -15.00 -6.15 12.59
CA GLY A 5 -14.26 -5.43 13.65
C GLY A 5 -13.59 -6.30 14.74
N GLU A 6 -13.52 -7.62 14.55
CA GLU A 6 -12.83 -8.53 15.48
C GLU A 6 -11.30 -8.44 15.36
N VAL A 7 -10.60 -8.62 16.49
CA VAL A 7 -9.13 -8.64 16.53
C VAL A 7 -8.64 -9.99 15.99
N VAL A 8 -8.22 -9.99 14.72
CA VAL A 8 -7.76 -11.21 14.03
C VAL A 8 -6.32 -11.58 14.38
N ARG A 9 -5.46 -10.60 14.68
CA ARG A 9 -4.03 -10.83 14.90
C ARG A 9 -3.35 -9.68 15.64
N ASN A 10 -2.57 -10.00 16.66
CA ASN A 10 -1.62 -9.06 17.28
C ASN A 10 -0.36 -8.94 16.40
N LYS A 11 0.08 -7.70 16.14
CA LYS A 11 1.28 -7.40 15.35
C LYS A 11 2.28 -6.65 16.23
N ALA A 12 3.53 -7.10 16.22
CA ALA A 12 4.67 -6.36 16.76
C ALA A 12 5.69 -6.14 15.62
N ARG A 13 6.43 -5.04 15.68
CA ARG A 13 7.47 -4.71 14.70
C ARG A 13 8.69 -4.17 15.43
N LEU A 14 9.87 -4.58 15.00
CA LEU A 14 11.10 -3.88 15.36
C LEU A 14 11.18 -2.62 14.50
N VAL A 15 11.39 -1.47 15.15
CA VAL A 15 11.43 -0.15 14.51
C VAL A 15 12.73 0.54 14.89
N ALA A 16 13.52 0.89 13.88
CA ALA A 16 14.73 1.69 14.03
C ALA A 16 14.37 3.12 14.48
N GLN A 17 15.28 3.73 15.24
CA GLN A 17 15.16 5.10 15.70
C GLN A 17 15.57 6.09 14.59
N GLY A 18 14.83 6.14 13.47
CA GLY A 18 15.23 6.98 12.32
C GLY A 18 15.43 8.47 12.62
N TYR A 19 14.88 8.97 13.71
CA TYR A 19 15.14 10.34 14.18
C TYR A 19 16.60 10.57 14.58
N SER A 20 17.36 9.52 14.92
CA SER A 20 18.79 9.61 15.22
C SER A 20 19.66 9.55 13.96
N GLN A 21 19.10 9.31 12.78
CA GLN A 21 19.86 9.24 11.53
C GLN A 21 20.26 10.64 11.03
N GLN A 22 21.51 10.74 10.59
CA GLN A 22 22.13 11.94 10.03
C GLN A 22 22.22 11.85 8.51
N GLU A 23 21.77 12.91 7.82
CA GLU A 23 21.89 13.02 6.37
C GLU A 23 23.36 13.15 5.95
N GLY A 24 23.74 12.49 4.86
CA GLY A 24 25.12 12.42 4.37
C GLY A 24 26.00 11.39 5.11
N ILE A 25 25.50 10.78 6.19
CA ILE A 25 26.16 9.68 6.91
C ILE A 25 25.33 8.42 6.80
N ASP A 26 24.12 8.43 7.37
CA ASP A 26 23.24 7.25 7.46
C ASP A 26 22.28 7.11 6.27
N TYR A 27 22.11 8.18 5.50
CA TYR A 27 21.29 8.20 4.30
C TYR A 27 21.62 9.40 3.41
N ASN A 28 21.45 9.22 2.10
CA ASN A 28 21.61 10.32 1.14
C ASN A 28 20.30 10.78 0.48
N LYS A 29 19.33 9.87 0.29
CA LYS A 29 18.01 10.25 -0.23
C LYS A 29 16.91 9.41 0.39
N THR A 30 15.79 10.05 0.68
CA THR A 30 14.66 9.46 1.42
C THR A 30 13.36 9.42 0.61
N PHE A 31 13.30 10.16 -0.50
CA PHE A 31 12.07 10.33 -1.27
C PHE A 31 11.59 9.01 -1.88
N ALA A 32 10.35 8.62 -1.56
CA ALA A 32 9.62 7.54 -2.19
C ALA A 32 8.33 8.12 -2.79
N PRO A 33 8.03 7.84 -4.07
CA PRO A 33 6.79 8.29 -4.66
C PRO A 33 5.61 7.52 -4.06
N VAL A 34 4.48 8.21 -3.89
CA VAL A 34 3.23 7.64 -3.39
C VAL A 34 2.14 7.91 -4.43
N ALA A 35 1.34 6.89 -4.74
CA ALA A 35 0.24 7.04 -5.68
C ALA A 35 -0.73 8.12 -5.21
N ARG A 36 -1.07 9.02 -6.13
CA ARG A 36 -2.06 10.06 -5.87
C ARG A 36 -3.45 9.45 -5.89
N LEU A 37 -4.37 10.00 -5.08
CA LEU A 37 -5.77 9.55 -5.08
C LEU A 37 -6.43 9.77 -6.45
N GLU A 38 -6.02 10.81 -7.17
CA GLU A 38 -6.43 11.09 -8.54
C GLU A 38 -6.03 9.94 -9.47
N SER A 39 -4.78 9.46 -9.39
CA SER A 39 -4.30 8.33 -10.19
C SER A 39 -5.07 7.05 -9.88
N ILE A 40 -5.34 6.78 -8.60
CA ILE A 40 -6.12 5.62 -8.17
C ILE A 40 -7.56 5.70 -8.71
N ARG A 41 -8.20 6.87 -8.63
CA ARG A 41 -9.54 7.09 -9.20
C ARG A 41 -9.54 6.91 -10.73
N LEU A 42 -8.51 7.40 -11.40
CA LEU A 42 -8.35 7.29 -12.85
C LEU A 42 -8.15 5.82 -13.27
N LEU A 43 -7.38 5.05 -12.50
CA LEU A 43 -7.26 3.60 -12.65
C LEU A 43 -8.62 2.92 -12.49
N ILE A 44 -9.36 3.21 -11.42
CA ILE A 44 -10.68 2.61 -11.16
C ILE A 44 -11.65 2.94 -12.30
N SER A 45 -11.70 4.21 -12.74
CA SER A 45 -12.53 4.63 -13.86
C SER A 45 -12.16 3.92 -15.16
N SER A 46 -10.86 3.79 -15.44
CA SER A 46 -10.36 3.08 -16.63
C SER A 46 -10.73 1.60 -16.56
N ALA A 47 -10.57 0.98 -15.40
CA ALA A 47 -10.94 -0.41 -15.19
C ALA A 47 -12.44 -0.64 -15.46
N SER A 48 -13.30 0.28 -15.00
CA SER A 48 -14.73 0.25 -15.31
C SER A 48 -15.01 0.40 -16.81
N GLN A 49 -14.31 1.29 -17.50
CA GLN A 49 -14.50 1.53 -18.94
C GLN A 49 -14.06 0.33 -19.80
N PHE A 50 -12.97 -0.33 -19.42
CA PHE A 50 -12.40 -1.44 -20.18
C PHE A 50 -12.82 -2.83 -19.66
N ASN A 51 -13.79 -2.89 -18.74
CA ASN A 51 -14.26 -4.11 -18.10
C ASN A 51 -13.12 -4.95 -17.50
N ILE A 52 -12.19 -4.29 -16.81
CA ILE A 52 -11.06 -4.91 -16.13
C ILE A 52 -11.42 -5.12 -14.65
N THR A 53 -11.38 -6.37 -14.21
CA THR A 53 -11.47 -6.68 -12.77
C THR A 53 -10.17 -6.31 -12.07
N LEU A 54 -10.29 -5.58 -10.96
CA LEU A 54 -9.17 -5.19 -10.12
C LEU A 54 -8.98 -6.17 -8.96
N TYR A 55 -7.73 -6.38 -8.59
CA TYR A 55 -7.31 -7.28 -7.52
C TYR A 55 -6.27 -6.58 -6.63
N PRO A 56 -6.41 -6.64 -5.30
CA PRO A 56 -5.41 -6.16 -4.37
C PRO A 56 -4.34 -7.22 -4.11
N MET A 57 -3.11 -6.77 -3.89
CA MET A 57 -2.02 -7.56 -3.32
C MET A 57 -1.45 -6.80 -2.12
N ASP A 58 -1.38 -7.48 -0.97
CA ASP A 58 -0.80 -6.96 0.27
C ASP A 58 0.57 -7.60 0.48
N VAL A 59 1.62 -6.78 0.49
CA VAL A 59 2.99 -7.25 0.72
C VAL A 59 3.27 -7.30 2.20
N LYS A 60 3.60 -8.49 2.72
CA LYS A 60 3.98 -8.62 4.11
C LYS A 60 5.33 -7.97 4.35
N SER A 61 5.38 -7.15 5.39
CA SER A 61 6.61 -6.52 5.85
C SER A 61 7.35 -5.79 4.72
N ALA A 62 6.62 -5.03 3.89
CA ALA A 62 7.14 -4.37 2.68
C ALA A 62 8.53 -3.72 2.87
N PHE A 63 8.72 -2.94 3.93
CA PHE A 63 10.00 -2.27 4.20
C PHE A 63 11.14 -3.22 4.55
N LEU A 64 10.88 -4.45 5.00
CA LEU A 64 11.93 -5.46 5.21
C LEU A 64 12.44 -6.09 3.90
N ASN A 65 11.76 -5.83 2.78
CA ASN A 65 12.21 -6.29 1.46
C ASN A 65 13.13 -5.29 0.78
N GLY A 66 13.13 -4.02 1.19
CA GLY A 66 14.02 -3.00 0.64
C GLY A 66 15.48 -3.30 0.92
N ILE A 67 16.32 -3.08 -0.08
CA ILE A 67 17.78 -3.20 0.03
C ILE A 67 18.31 -1.80 0.35
N ILE A 68 19.24 -1.72 1.29
CA ILE A 68 19.93 -0.48 1.66
C ILE A 68 21.37 -0.56 1.19
N ASP A 69 21.85 0.52 0.57
CA ASP A 69 23.25 0.62 0.16
C ASP A 69 24.10 1.17 1.29
N GLU A 70 23.50 1.97 2.17
CA GLU A 70 24.15 2.57 3.32
C GLU A 70 24.45 1.56 4.44
N GLU A 71 25.59 1.74 5.09
CA GLU A 71 25.99 0.94 6.25
C GLU A 71 25.31 1.47 7.52
N VAL A 72 24.19 0.86 7.88
CA VAL A 72 23.39 1.25 9.05
C VAL A 72 23.53 0.23 10.17
N TYR A 73 23.80 0.73 11.37
CA TYR A 73 23.80 -0.06 12.60
C TYR A 73 22.65 0.33 13.52
N VAL A 74 22.08 -0.64 14.22
CA VAL A 74 21.06 -0.42 15.25
C VAL A 74 21.49 -1.06 16.55
N LYS A 75 21.09 -0.46 17.67
CA LYS A 75 21.26 -1.06 19.00
C LYS A 75 20.56 -2.43 19.04
N GLN A 76 21.06 -3.30 19.91
CA GLN A 76 20.40 -4.57 20.18
C GLN A 76 18.96 -4.30 20.67
N PRO A 77 17.96 -5.01 20.14
CA PRO A 77 16.58 -4.82 20.56
C PRO A 77 16.43 -5.13 22.07
N PRO A 78 15.65 -4.34 22.81
CA PRO A 78 15.38 -4.61 24.21
C PRO A 78 14.84 -6.03 24.43
N GLY A 79 15.47 -6.78 25.33
CA GLY A 79 15.16 -8.19 25.62
C GLY A 79 15.82 -9.22 24.69
N PHE A 80 16.63 -8.78 23.74
CA PHE A 80 17.38 -9.64 22.81
C PHE A 80 18.88 -9.34 22.83
N GLU A 81 19.38 -8.65 23.86
CA GLU A 81 20.78 -8.32 24.04
C GLU A 81 21.62 -9.59 24.28
N ASN A 82 22.78 -9.65 23.65
CA ASN A 82 23.74 -10.73 23.85
C ASN A 82 24.56 -10.49 25.12
N HIS A 83 24.40 -11.36 26.12
CA HIS A 83 25.11 -11.24 27.39
C HIS A 83 26.64 -11.29 27.27
N ASN A 84 27.18 -12.01 26.27
CA ASN A 84 28.62 -12.09 26.04
C ASN A 84 29.16 -10.85 25.28
N PHE A 85 28.28 -10.13 24.58
CA PHE A 85 28.64 -8.98 23.75
C PHE A 85 27.64 -7.83 23.96
N PRO A 86 27.55 -7.25 25.17
CA PRO A 86 26.53 -6.26 25.49
C PRO A 86 26.68 -4.96 24.67
N GLU A 87 27.90 -4.59 24.31
CA GLU A 87 28.21 -3.36 23.56
C GLU A 87 28.12 -3.53 22.03
N HIS A 88 27.80 -4.73 21.54
CA HIS A 88 27.65 -4.93 20.11
C HIS A 88 26.38 -4.26 19.56
N VAL A 89 26.41 -4.00 18.26
CA VAL A 89 25.28 -3.46 17.49
C VAL A 89 24.98 -4.38 16.32
N PHE A 90 23.75 -4.32 15.81
CA PHE A 90 23.36 -5.09 14.62
C PHE A 90 23.55 -4.25 13.37
N LYS A 91 24.33 -4.78 12.42
CA LYS A 91 24.39 -4.24 11.06
C LYS A 91 23.15 -4.67 10.28
N LEU A 92 22.43 -3.71 9.73
CA LEU A 92 21.27 -3.99 8.90
C LEU A 92 21.71 -4.45 7.50
N LYS A 93 21.13 -5.56 7.02
CA LYS A 93 21.32 -6.07 5.65
C LYS A 93 20.24 -5.62 4.67
N LYS A 94 19.09 -5.19 5.21
CA LYS A 94 17.90 -4.74 4.49
C LYS A 94 17.31 -3.58 5.28
N SER A 95 16.43 -2.81 4.65
CA SER A 95 15.75 -1.72 5.33
C SER A 95 14.88 -2.23 6.48
N LEU A 96 14.73 -1.39 7.50
CA LEU A 96 13.93 -1.65 8.68
C LEU A 96 12.88 -0.55 8.82
N TYR A 97 11.73 -0.87 9.44
CA TYR A 97 10.76 0.15 9.80
C TYR A 97 11.43 1.26 10.62
N GLY A 98 11.02 2.50 10.39
CA GLY A 98 11.57 3.65 11.11
C GLY A 98 12.82 4.26 10.47
N LEU A 99 13.54 3.56 9.58
CA LEU A 99 14.60 4.23 8.79
C LEU A 99 13.99 5.26 7.86
N LYS A 100 14.62 6.43 7.74
CA LYS A 100 14.15 7.54 6.89
C LYS A 100 14.06 7.17 5.41
N HIS A 101 14.91 6.25 4.94
CA HIS A 101 14.97 5.81 3.54
C HIS A 101 14.28 4.46 3.29
N ALA A 102 13.68 3.81 4.30
CA ALA A 102 13.02 2.50 4.13
C ALA A 102 11.89 2.49 3.08
N PRO A 103 10.99 3.50 3.01
CA PRO A 103 9.97 3.53 1.97
C PRO A 103 10.57 3.60 0.55
N ARG A 104 11.67 4.33 0.40
CA ARG A 104 12.38 4.47 -0.88
C ARG A 104 13.05 3.17 -1.29
N ALA A 105 13.79 2.54 -0.37
CA ALA A 105 14.43 1.25 -0.58
C ALA A 105 13.43 0.17 -1.02
N TRP A 106 12.25 0.15 -0.40
CA TRP A 106 11.15 -0.74 -0.81
C TRP A 106 10.64 -0.42 -2.21
N TYR A 107 10.29 0.84 -2.48
CA TYR A 107 9.79 1.24 -3.80
C TYR A 107 10.81 0.93 -4.91
N GLU A 108 12.09 1.24 -4.70
CA GLU A 108 13.16 0.95 -5.67
C GLU A 108 13.25 -0.56 -5.92
N ARG A 109 13.24 -1.39 -4.86
CA ARG A 109 13.29 -2.84 -4.98
C ARG A 109 12.13 -3.44 -5.78
N LEU A 110 10.91 -2.99 -5.49
CA LEU A 110 9.70 -3.45 -6.21
C LEU A 110 9.70 -2.92 -7.65
N SER A 111 10.07 -1.65 -7.85
CA SER A 111 10.08 -1.04 -9.17
C SER A 111 11.10 -1.70 -10.10
N ASN A 112 12.29 -2.04 -9.62
CA ASN A 112 13.31 -2.71 -10.40
C ASN A 112 12.86 -4.11 -10.80
N PHE A 113 12.25 -4.86 -9.87
CA PHE A 113 11.66 -6.15 -10.18
C PHE A 113 10.59 -6.07 -11.29
N LEU A 114 9.69 -5.08 -11.23
CA LEU A 114 8.68 -4.89 -12.28
C LEU A 114 9.32 -4.56 -13.63
N LEU A 115 10.35 -3.69 -13.65
CA LEU A 115 11.09 -3.35 -14.85
C LEU A 115 11.79 -4.58 -15.46
N GLU A 116 12.43 -5.42 -14.63
CA GLU A 116 13.03 -6.70 -15.06
C GLU A 116 12.00 -7.67 -15.64
N LYS A 117 10.74 -7.61 -15.17
CA LYS A 117 9.61 -8.36 -15.73
C LYS A 117 8.98 -7.68 -16.97
N ASN A 118 9.67 -6.72 -17.57
CA ASN A 118 9.26 -5.98 -18.77
C ASN A 118 8.01 -5.12 -18.58
N PHE A 119 7.79 -4.58 -17.38
CA PHE A 119 6.82 -3.51 -17.20
C PHE A 119 7.40 -2.17 -17.61
N THR A 120 6.53 -1.28 -18.05
CA THR A 120 6.85 0.13 -18.30
C THR A 120 6.29 0.98 -17.16
N ARG A 121 7.14 1.83 -16.60
CA ARG A 121 6.75 2.81 -15.58
C ARG A 121 5.96 3.96 -16.22
N GLY A 122 4.91 4.42 -15.55
CA GLY A 122 4.13 5.58 -15.95
C GLY A 122 4.98 6.85 -15.98
N LYS A 123 4.75 7.71 -16.98
CA LYS A 123 5.48 8.98 -17.15
C LYS A 123 4.96 10.07 -16.20
N VAL A 124 3.65 10.08 -15.94
CA VAL A 124 2.98 11.09 -15.10
C VAL A 124 2.98 10.65 -13.64
N ASP A 125 2.59 9.40 -13.40
CA ASP A 125 2.65 8.78 -12.08
C ASP A 125 3.67 7.63 -12.11
N THR A 126 4.77 7.81 -11.40
CA THR A 126 5.86 6.83 -11.33
C THR A 126 5.50 5.60 -10.49
N THR A 127 4.40 5.62 -9.75
CA THR A 127 3.90 4.47 -9.00
C THR A 127 2.94 3.60 -9.81
N LEU A 128 2.57 4.04 -11.02
CA LEU A 128 1.82 3.26 -11.99
C LEU A 128 2.78 2.50 -12.90
N PHE A 129 2.52 1.22 -13.11
CA PHE A 129 3.23 0.37 -14.05
C PHE A 129 2.23 -0.32 -14.98
N HIS A 130 2.61 -0.54 -16.22
CA HIS A 130 1.79 -1.28 -17.18
C HIS A 130 2.65 -2.17 -18.06
N LYS A 131 2.05 -3.23 -18.58
CA LYS A 131 2.66 -4.16 -19.51
C LYS A 131 1.64 -4.52 -20.58
N THR A 132 2.00 -4.35 -21.84
CA THR A 132 1.15 -4.67 -22.98
C THR A 132 1.76 -5.83 -23.75
N ILE A 133 0.98 -6.88 -23.98
CA ILE A 133 1.37 -8.05 -24.77
C ILE A 133 0.33 -8.22 -25.89
N LYS A 134 0.72 -7.92 -27.12
CA LYS A 134 -0.19 -7.86 -28.28
C LYS A 134 -1.34 -6.87 -27.98
N LYS A 135 -2.57 -7.38 -27.82
CA LYS A 135 -3.77 -6.60 -27.50
C LYS A 135 -4.10 -6.56 -26.00
N ASP A 136 -3.44 -7.41 -25.22
CA ASP A 136 -3.73 -7.56 -23.81
C ASP A 136 -2.87 -6.62 -22.98
N MET A 137 -3.44 -6.11 -21.90
CA MET A 137 -2.79 -5.16 -21.01
C MET A 137 -2.94 -5.61 -19.57
N LEU A 138 -1.86 -5.46 -18.81
CA LEU A 138 -1.85 -5.54 -17.36
C LEU A 138 -1.40 -4.19 -16.82
N ILE A 139 -2.13 -3.68 -15.84
CA ILE A 139 -1.85 -2.41 -15.17
C ILE A 139 -1.74 -2.68 -13.67
N CYS A 140 -0.77 -2.07 -13.00
CA CYS A 140 -0.67 -2.10 -11.55
C CYS A 140 -0.27 -0.73 -10.99
N GLN A 141 -0.82 -0.41 -9.83
CA GLN A 141 -0.59 0.83 -9.10
C GLN A 141 -0.12 0.48 -7.70
N ILE A 142 1.00 1.08 -7.30
CA ILE A 142 1.64 0.86 -6.00
C ILE A 142 1.29 2.02 -5.07
N TYR A 143 0.72 1.72 -3.91
CA TYR A 143 0.56 2.66 -2.82
C TYR A 143 1.29 2.10 -1.59
N VAL A 144 2.55 2.49 -1.40
CA VAL A 144 3.38 2.03 -0.28
C VAL A 144 3.44 0.49 -0.22
N ASP A 145 2.73 -0.15 0.72
CA ASP A 145 2.65 -1.61 0.91
C ASP A 145 1.43 -2.26 0.23
N ASP A 146 0.44 -1.46 -0.17
CA ASP A 146 -0.76 -1.88 -0.88
C ASP A 146 -0.57 -1.77 -2.41
N ILE A 147 -0.88 -2.84 -3.15
CA ILE A 147 -0.80 -2.85 -4.62
C ILE A 147 -2.19 -3.18 -5.17
N ILE A 148 -2.64 -2.45 -6.19
CA ILE A 148 -3.76 -2.89 -7.04
C ILE A 148 -3.20 -3.28 -8.39
N PHE A 149 -3.71 -4.36 -8.97
CA PHE A 149 -3.53 -4.63 -10.38
C PHE A 149 -4.83 -5.03 -11.06
N GLY A 150 -4.85 -4.94 -12.38
CA GLY A 150 -5.92 -5.42 -13.24
C GLY A 150 -5.36 -5.82 -14.60
N THR A 151 -6.07 -6.69 -15.30
CA THR A 151 -5.64 -7.20 -16.61
C THR A 151 -6.84 -7.45 -17.52
N THR A 152 -6.66 -7.31 -18.83
CA THR A 152 -7.65 -7.75 -19.82
C THR A 152 -7.56 -9.25 -20.11
N ASN A 153 -6.52 -9.93 -19.60
CA ASN A 153 -6.29 -11.35 -19.80
C ASN A 153 -5.96 -12.04 -18.48
N ALA A 154 -6.81 -13.00 -18.09
CA ALA A 154 -6.70 -13.72 -16.84
C ALA A 154 -5.39 -14.53 -16.70
N MET A 155 -4.84 -15.06 -17.80
CA MET A 155 -3.55 -15.77 -17.78
C MET A 155 -2.41 -14.82 -17.41
N LEU A 156 -2.39 -13.61 -17.98
CA LEU A 156 -1.39 -12.59 -17.60
C LEU A 156 -1.52 -12.20 -16.13
N GLY A 157 -2.74 -12.10 -15.62
CA GLY A 157 -2.99 -11.83 -14.20
C GLY A 157 -2.43 -12.94 -13.31
N LYS A 158 -2.69 -14.20 -13.66
CA LYS A 158 -2.17 -15.36 -12.93
C LYS A 158 -0.64 -15.41 -12.95
N GLU A 159 -0.02 -15.22 -14.11
CA GLU A 159 1.44 -15.18 -14.25
C GLU A 159 2.07 -14.05 -13.42
N PHE A 160 1.47 -12.85 -13.47
CA PHE A 160 1.92 -11.72 -12.66
C PHE A 160 1.83 -12.03 -11.17
N SER A 161 0.69 -12.52 -10.71
CA SER A 161 0.48 -12.90 -9.32
C SER A 161 1.46 -13.96 -8.83
N THR A 162 1.68 -15.02 -9.61
CA THR A 162 2.65 -16.07 -9.30
C THR A 162 4.07 -15.50 -9.24
N SER A 163 4.45 -14.66 -10.20
CA SER A 163 5.78 -14.04 -10.22
C SER A 163 6.00 -13.14 -9.00
N MET A 164 4.99 -12.37 -8.62
CA MET A 164 5.05 -11.48 -7.46
C MET A 164 5.15 -12.29 -6.16
N GLN A 165 4.35 -13.35 -6.00
CA GLN A 165 4.38 -14.23 -4.81
C GLN A 165 5.67 -15.05 -4.70
N ALA A 166 6.29 -15.40 -5.83
CA ALA A 166 7.60 -16.08 -5.82
C ALA A 166 8.71 -15.16 -5.31
N GLU A 167 8.59 -13.85 -5.53
CA GLU A 167 9.61 -12.87 -5.17
C GLU A 167 9.40 -12.28 -3.77
N PHE A 168 8.17 -11.91 -3.43
CA PHE A 168 7.84 -11.29 -2.16
C PHE A 168 6.75 -12.07 -1.44
N GLU A 169 6.88 -12.17 -0.11
CA GLU A 169 5.85 -12.77 0.71
C GLU A 169 4.60 -11.86 0.68
N MET A 170 3.55 -12.31 -0.01
CA MET A 170 2.32 -11.54 -0.17
C MET A 170 1.10 -12.44 -0.17
N SER A 171 -0.04 -11.85 0.16
CA SER A 171 -1.35 -12.47 -0.01
C SER A 171 -2.11 -11.81 -1.14
N MET A 172 -2.61 -12.62 -2.07
CA MET A 172 -3.72 -12.19 -2.92
C MET A 172 -5.00 -12.23 -2.11
N MET A 173 -5.74 -11.14 -2.12
CA MET A 173 -7.16 -11.20 -1.79
C MET A 173 -7.94 -11.32 -3.10
N GLY A 174 -9.20 -11.77 -3.06
CA GLY A 174 -10.01 -11.93 -4.27
C GLY A 174 -10.23 -10.60 -5.01
N GLU A 175 -11.40 -10.42 -5.60
CA GLU A 175 -11.71 -9.13 -6.25
C GLU A 175 -11.60 -7.95 -5.28
N LEU A 176 -11.23 -6.78 -5.80
CA LEU A 176 -11.01 -5.57 -5.05
C LEU A 176 -12.30 -5.08 -4.39
N LYS A 177 -12.43 -5.31 -3.08
CA LYS A 177 -13.57 -4.83 -2.27
C LYS A 177 -13.23 -3.62 -1.40
N TYR A 178 -11.98 -3.53 -0.97
CA TYR A 178 -11.49 -2.49 -0.08
C TYR A 178 -10.07 -2.08 -0.51
N PHE A 179 -9.81 -0.79 -0.57
CA PHE A 179 -8.47 -0.24 -0.82
C PHE A 179 -8.33 1.10 -0.10
N LEU A 180 -7.27 1.35 0.66
CA LEU A 180 -7.01 2.64 1.32
C LEU A 180 -8.22 3.23 2.08
N GLY A 181 -9.03 2.39 2.72
CA GLY A 181 -10.22 2.82 3.47
C GLY A 181 -11.42 3.24 2.61
N ILE A 182 -11.38 3.03 1.29
CA ILE A 182 -12.55 3.09 0.40
C ILE A 182 -13.06 1.68 0.08
N GLN A 183 -14.37 1.56 -0.04
CA GLN A 183 -15.06 0.36 -0.50
C GLN A 183 -15.31 0.50 -1.99
N ILE A 184 -14.99 -0.55 -2.74
CA ILE A 184 -15.11 -0.59 -4.19
C ILE A 184 -15.98 -1.80 -4.53
N ASN A 185 -17.00 -1.60 -5.34
CA ASN A 185 -17.87 -2.66 -5.84
C ASN A 185 -17.95 -2.55 -7.36
N GLN A 186 -17.26 -3.46 -8.06
CA GLN A 186 -17.31 -3.56 -9.52
C GLN A 186 -18.49 -4.44 -9.92
N THR A 187 -19.40 -3.90 -10.72
CA THR A 187 -20.55 -4.62 -11.29
C THR A 187 -20.57 -4.47 -12.81
N SER A 188 -21.42 -5.23 -13.48
CA SER A 188 -21.64 -5.08 -14.93
C SER A 188 -22.21 -3.71 -15.33
N GLU A 189 -22.82 -2.98 -14.40
CA GLU A 189 -23.39 -1.65 -14.63
C GLU A 189 -22.39 -0.51 -14.38
N GLY A 190 -21.26 -0.81 -13.71
CA GLY A 190 -20.23 0.16 -13.40
C GLY A 190 -19.51 -0.12 -12.09
N THR A 191 -18.72 0.84 -11.63
CA THR A 191 -17.97 0.72 -10.37
C THR A 191 -18.48 1.71 -9.33
N TYR A 192 -18.94 1.21 -8.19
CA TYR A 192 -19.38 2.00 -7.06
C TYR A 192 -18.23 2.18 -6.07
N VAL A 193 -17.95 3.43 -5.68
CA VAL A 193 -16.94 3.77 -4.67
C VAL A 193 -17.64 4.47 -3.50
N HIS A 194 -17.50 3.92 -2.29
CA HIS A 194 -18.17 4.44 -1.10
C HIS A 194 -17.36 4.22 0.19
N GLN A 195 -17.74 4.89 1.28
CA GLN A 195 -17.10 4.75 2.60
C GLN A 195 -18.11 4.45 3.70
N THR A 196 -19.18 3.72 3.37
CA THR A 196 -20.30 3.42 4.27
C THR A 196 -19.85 2.83 5.60
N LYS A 197 -18.87 1.91 5.59
CA LYS A 197 -18.31 1.31 6.81
C LYS A 197 -17.65 2.35 7.70
N TYR A 198 -16.76 3.18 7.14
CA TYR A 198 -16.10 4.26 7.87
C TYR A 198 -17.10 5.24 8.48
N VAL A 199 -18.12 5.65 7.72
CA VAL A 199 -19.19 6.54 8.22
C VAL A 199 -19.94 5.88 9.38
N LYS A 200 -20.31 4.60 9.26
CA LYS A 200 -20.99 3.87 10.35
C LYS A 200 -20.11 3.73 11.60
N GLU A 201 -18.82 3.44 11.44
CA GLU A 201 -17.86 3.37 12.56
C GLU A 201 -17.67 4.73 13.23
N LEU A 202 -17.65 5.81 12.46
CA LEU A 202 -17.58 7.18 12.96
C LEU A 202 -18.83 7.53 13.78
N LEU A 203 -20.03 7.25 13.25
CA LEU A 203 -21.28 7.47 13.97
C LEU A 203 -21.31 6.67 15.28
N LYS A 204 -20.88 5.40 15.26
CA LYS A 204 -20.78 4.58 16.46
C LYS A 204 -19.81 5.17 17.49
N LYS A 205 -18.62 5.61 17.05
CA LYS A 205 -17.59 6.20 17.92
C LYS A 205 -18.09 7.42 18.70
N PHE A 206 -18.95 8.22 18.08
CA PHE A 206 -19.51 9.44 18.67
C PHE A 206 -20.92 9.27 19.22
N ASN A 207 -21.44 8.04 19.30
CA ASN A 207 -22.81 7.74 19.75
C ASN A 207 -23.90 8.46 18.93
N LEU A 208 -23.67 8.63 17.64
CA LEU A 208 -24.56 9.32 16.69
C LEU A 208 -25.34 8.35 15.80
N THR A 209 -25.38 7.06 16.11
CA THR A 209 -26.06 6.03 15.27
C THR A 209 -27.55 6.27 15.10
N GLU A 210 -28.21 6.91 16.06
CA GLU A 210 -29.64 7.27 16.01
C GLU A 210 -29.88 8.73 15.61
N SER A 211 -28.83 9.44 15.16
CA SER A 211 -28.96 10.84 14.75
C SER A 211 -29.86 10.96 13.52
N LYS A 212 -30.70 12.01 13.50
CA LYS A 212 -31.57 12.30 12.36
C LYS A 212 -30.73 12.51 11.10
N MET A 213 -31.10 11.84 10.02
CA MET A 213 -30.48 12.04 8.72
C MET A 213 -30.76 13.46 8.22
N ALA A 214 -29.70 14.20 7.93
CA ALA A 214 -29.80 15.44 7.17
C ALA A 214 -29.76 15.11 5.67
N LYS A 215 -30.68 15.70 4.88
CA LYS A 215 -30.69 15.52 3.42
C LYS A 215 -29.45 16.11 2.73
N THR A 216 -28.74 17.03 3.39
CA THR A 216 -27.56 17.70 2.85
C THR A 216 -26.45 17.73 3.90
N PRO A 217 -25.18 17.42 3.53
CA PRO A 217 -24.05 17.58 4.42
C PRO A 217 -23.70 19.08 4.54
N MET A 218 -23.96 19.65 5.73
CA MET A 218 -23.64 21.02 6.20
C MET A 218 -24.80 22.06 6.22
N HIS A 219 -24.69 22.99 7.18
CA HIS A 219 -25.70 23.93 7.69
C HIS A 219 -26.30 24.85 6.61
N LEU A 220 -27.64 24.97 6.58
CA LEU A 220 -28.31 26.11 5.94
C LEU A 220 -27.85 27.39 6.68
N ARG A 221 -26.96 28.18 6.08
CA ARG A 221 -26.80 29.58 6.50
C ARG A 221 -28.07 30.31 6.09
N GLY A 222 -28.93 30.63 7.05
CA GLY A 222 -30.10 31.49 6.85
C GLY A 222 -31.36 31.00 7.55
N GLY A 223 -31.51 31.36 8.81
CA GLY A 223 -32.80 31.52 9.48
C GLY A 223 -32.76 32.87 10.22
N PRO A 224 -33.85 33.67 10.23
CA PRO A 224 -33.83 35.06 10.69
C PRO A 224 -33.60 35.16 12.22
N PRO A 225 -33.20 36.35 12.73
CA PRO A 225 -32.76 36.55 14.12
C PRO A 225 -33.79 36.19 15.18
#